data_AF-A0A8X7PN85-F1
#
_entry.id   AF-A0A8X7PN85-F1
#
_cell.length_a   1.000
_cell.length_b   1.000
_cell.length_c   1.000
_cell.angle_alpha   90.00
_cell.angle_beta   90.00
_cell.angle_gamma   90.00
#
_symmetry.space_group_name_H-M   'P 1'
#
loop_
_entity.id
_entity.type
_entity.pdbx_description
1 polymer ?
#
loop_
_entity_poly.entity_id
_entity_poly.type
_entity_poly.pdbx_seq_one_letter_code
_entity_poly.pdbx_strand_id
1 'polypeptide(L)'
;MDVEPTICAQSAYWWVTPAPSPWRSLFIAAGPKPEAGEDSSRSFFQIKKTEAKLNAYKFVFCSEGNDCIDVGKNEEGGVRGLVLGSTPPFATPFEVVFVKANETDTSSKTMSII
;
A
#
# COMPACT_ATOMS: atom_id res chain seq x y z
N MET A 1 8.81 -2.37 -27.19
CA MET A 1 7.40 -2.22 -26.75
C MET A 1 7.46 -1.99 -25.26
N ASP A 2 6.81 -0.94 -24.76
CA ASP A 2 6.68 -0.70 -23.32
C ASP A 2 5.98 -1.92 -22.71
N VAL A 3 6.64 -2.61 -21.80
CA VAL A 3 6.03 -3.73 -21.08
C VAL A 3 5.03 -3.09 -20.13
N GLU A 4 3.74 -3.42 -20.29
CA GLU A 4 2.73 -2.98 -19.33
C GLU A 4 3.14 -3.46 -17.93
N PRO A 5 3.18 -2.56 -16.93
CA PRO A 5 3.77 -2.87 -15.63
C PRO A 5 3.02 -3.97 -14.86
N THR A 6 1.80 -4.28 -15.27
CA THR A 6 0.94 -5.30 -14.66
C THR A 6 0.13 -6.05 -15.72
N ILE A 7 -0.22 -7.31 -15.42
CA ILE A 7 -1.03 -8.18 -16.30
C ILE A 7 -2.46 -7.61 -16.48
N CYS A 8 -2.99 -7.00 -15.42
CA CYS A 8 -4.13 -6.12 -15.54
C CYS A 8 -3.60 -4.81 -16.13
N ALA A 9 -4.08 -4.37 -17.29
CA ALA A 9 -3.73 -3.08 -17.91
C ALA A 9 -4.23 -1.89 -17.06
N GLN A 10 -3.72 -1.79 -15.83
CA GLN A 10 -4.09 -0.89 -14.76
C GLN A 10 -2.80 -0.23 -14.25
N SER A 11 -2.93 0.98 -13.71
CA SER A 11 -1.78 1.65 -13.13
C SER A 11 -1.43 1.08 -11.75
N ALA A 12 -0.14 1.16 -11.39
CA ALA A 12 0.39 0.61 -10.13
C ALA A 12 0.40 1.62 -8.96
N TYR A 13 -0.35 2.72 -9.05
CA TYR A 13 -0.44 3.70 -7.98
C TYR A 13 -1.22 3.14 -6.80
N TRP A 14 -0.76 3.44 -5.58
CA TRP A 14 -1.48 3.06 -4.38
C TRP A 14 -2.77 3.87 -4.25
N TRP A 15 -3.84 3.17 -3.90
CA TRP A 15 -5.18 3.73 -3.88
C TRP A 15 -6.00 3.17 -2.73
N VAL A 16 -6.61 4.06 -1.94
CA VAL A 16 -7.52 3.67 -0.86
C VAL A 16 -8.90 3.34 -1.42
N THR A 17 -9.37 2.13 -1.16
CA THR A 17 -10.67 1.62 -1.63
C THR A 17 -11.45 0.94 -0.50
N PRO A 18 -12.80 0.99 -0.51
CA PRO A 18 -13.62 0.20 0.39
C PRO A 18 -13.28 -1.27 0.35
N ALA A 19 -13.32 -1.92 1.51
CA ALA A 19 -13.22 -3.36 1.54
C ALA A 19 -14.45 -4.01 0.89
N PRO A 20 -14.29 -5.16 0.23
CA PRO A 20 -15.42 -6.00 -0.15
C PRO A 20 -16.13 -6.65 1.06
N SER A 21 -15.57 -6.54 2.27
CA SER A 21 -16.12 -7.12 3.50
C SER A 21 -16.58 -6.02 4.46
N PRO A 22 -17.78 -6.13 5.06
CA PRO A 22 -18.32 -5.14 6.00
C PRO A 22 -17.51 -5.00 7.31
N TRP A 23 -16.60 -5.93 7.59
CA TRP A 23 -15.77 -5.93 8.80
C TRP A 23 -14.45 -5.19 8.64
N ARG A 24 -14.09 -4.81 7.41
CA ARG A 24 -12.83 -4.15 7.09
C ARG A 24 -13.14 -2.78 6.52
N SER A 25 -12.55 -1.73 7.05
CA SER A 25 -12.99 -0.38 6.70
C SER A 25 -12.46 0.04 5.34
N LEU A 26 -11.14 -0.07 5.10
CA LEU A 26 -10.51 0.35 3.84
C LEU A 26 -9.24 -0.47 3.54
N PHE A 27 -8.98 -0.71 2.26
CA PHE A 27 -7.78 -1.38 1.74
C PHE A 27 -6.95 -0.46 0.86
N ILE A 28 -5.65 -0.76 0.75
CA ILE A 28 -4.80 -0.17 -0.27
C ILE A 28 -4.65 -1.16 -1.42
N ALA A 29 -5.08 -0.74 -2.61
CA ALA A 29 -4.99 -1.52 -3.84
C ALA A 29 -4.22 -0.73 -4.91
N ALA A 30 -3.96 -1.37 -6.05
CA ALA A 30 -3.58 -0.66 -7.26
C ALA A 30 -4.82 0.10 -7.79
N GLY A 31 -4.63 1.37 -8.15
CA GLY A 31 -5.70 2.22 -8.64
C GLY A 31 -5.20 3.20 -9.70
N PRO A 32 -6.10 4.11 -10.14
CA PRO A 32 -5.81 5.05 -11.22
C PRO A 32 -4.64 5.96 -10.86
N LYS A 33 -4.00 6.51 -11.90
CA LYS A 33 -3.03 7.58 -11.72
C LYS A 33 -3.73 8.80 -11.10
N PRO A 34 -3.19 9.40 -10.03
CA PRO A 34 -3.79 10.60 -9.47
C PRO A 34 -3.65 11.75 -10.49
N GLU A 35 -4.77 12.16 -11.07
CA GLU A 35 -4.94 13.42 -11.80
C GLU A 35 -5.49 14.47 -10.83
N ALA A 36 -5.28 15.78 -11.05
CA ALA A 36 -5.55 16.85 -10.08
C ALA A 36 -7.05 17.12 -9.74
N GLY A 37 -7.85 16.09 -9.47
CA GLY A 37 -9.26 16.15 -9.06
C GLY A 37 -9.55 15.40 -7.75
N GLU A 38 -10.82 15.42 -7.33
CA GLU A 38 -11.35 14.90 -6.05
C GLU A 38 -10.94 13.45 -5.75
N ASP A 39 -10.83 12.62 -6.79
CA ASP A 39 -10.39 11.23 -6.72
C ASP A 39 -8.92 11.09 -6.30
N SER A 40 -8.05 12.06 -6.60
CA SER A 40 -6.62 11.96 -6.23
C SER A 40 -6.35 11.92 -4.74
N SER A 41 -7.26 12.45 -3.92
CA SER A 41 -7.17 12.44 -2.44
C SER A 41 -6.95 11.03 -1.88
N ARG A 42 -7.40 9.98 -2.58
CA ARG A 42 -7.25 8.57 -2.19
C ARG A 42 -5.88 7.95 -2.52
N SER A 43 -5.01 8.70 -3.21
CA SER A 43 -3.69 8.24 -3.66
C SER A 43 -2.52 8.85 -2.87
N PHE A 44 -2.79 9.76 -1.94
CA PHE A 44 -1.73 10.49 -1.24
C PHE A 44 -1.42 9.86 0.11
N PHE A 45 -0.15 9.47 0.27
CA PHE A 45 0.39 8.87 1.48
C PHE A 45 1.62 9.65 1.93
N GLN A 46 1.85 9.68 3.23
CA GLN A 46 3.07 10.24 3.82
C GLN A 46 3.88 9.14 4.49
N ILE A 47 5.19 9.34 4.51
CA ILE A 47 6.13 8.51 5.26
C ILE A 47 6.47 9.26 6.54
N LYS A 48 6.19 8.67 7.69
CA LYS A 48 6.51 9.24 9.01
C LYS A 48 7.47 8.33 9.76
N LYS A 49 8.33 8.92 10.60
CA LYS A 49 9.19 8.14 11.49
C LYS A 49 8.34 7.47 12.57
N THR A 50 8.78 6.29 13.00
CA THR A 50 8.27 5.65 14.23
C THR A 50 9.17 6.04 15.39
N GLU A 51 8.61 6.23 16.58
CA GLU A 51 9.40 6.58 17.78
C GLU A 51 10.07 5.33 18.39
N ALA A 52 9.59 4.13 18.07
CA ALA A 52 9.96 2.90 18.73
C ALA A 52 11.31 2.31 18.29
N LYS A 53 11.76 2.58 17.05
CA LYS A 53 12.95 1.93 16.47
C LYS A 53 13.77 2.89 15.61
N LEU A 54 15.10 2.80 15.71
CA LEU A 54 16.05 3.49 14.84
C LEU A 54 15.83 3.06 13.38
N ASN A 55 15.67 4.03 12.48
CA ASN A 55 15.46 3.85 11.03
C ASN A 55 14.16 3.13 10.62
N ALA A 56 13.18 3.04 11.51
CA ALA A 56 11.86 2.50 11.19
C ALA A 56 10.86 3.62 10.88
N TYR A 57 10.07 3.40 9.83
CA TYR A 57 9.07 4.32 9.32
C TYR A 57 7.70 3.65 9.26
N LYS A 58 6.66 4.46 9.13
CA LYS A 58 5.29 4.03 8.85
C LYS A 58 4.71 4.84 7.71
N PHE A 59 3.80 4.23 6.97
CA PHE A 59 2.95 4.96 6.03
C PHE A 59 1.71 5.47 6.75
N VAL A 60 1.28 6.68 6.39
CA VAL A 60 0.00 7.23 6.84
C VAL A 60 -0.79 7.73 5.65
N PHE A 61 -2.09 7.52 5.69
CA PHE A 61 -3.04 8.08 4.74
C PHE A 61 -3.72 9.29 5.40
N CYS A 62 -3.71 10.43 4.73
CA CYS A 62 -4.37 11.64 5.22
C CYS A 62 -5.45 12.00 4.19
N SER A 63 -6.72 11.81 4.53
CA SER A 63 -7.83 12.31 3.71
C SER A 63 -7.85 13.84 3.72
N GLU A 64 -8.71 14.47 2.92
CA GLU A 64 -8.95 15.92 2.95
C GLU A 64 -9.45 16.36 4.35
N GLY A 65 -8.50 16.61 5.26
CA GLY A 65 -8.69 16.80 6.69
C GLY A 65 -7.36 16.63 7.43
N ASN A 66 -7.23 17.19 8.63
CA ASN A 66 -5.97 17.11 9.38
C ASN A 66 -5.73 15.73 10.02
N ASP A 67 -6.72 14.84 9.98
CA ASP A 67 -6.65 13.53 10.61
C ASP A 67 -6.04 12.51 9.66
N CYS A 68 -4.86 12.00 10.03
CA CYS A 68 -4.17 10.94 9.30
C CYS A 68 -4.36 9.60 10.00
N ILE A 69 -4.57 8.55 9.21
CA ILE A 69 -4.74 7.17 9.67
C ILE A 69 -3.47 6.40 9.33
N ASP A 70 -2.96 5.64 10.29
CA ASP A 70 -1.81 4.75 10.06
C ASP A 70 -2.19 3.61 9.12
N VAL A 71 -1.27 3.27 8.22
CA VAL A 71 -1.41 2.08 7.36
C VAL A 71 -0.98 0.85 8.16
N GLY A 72 -1.91 -0.08 8.34
CA GLY A 72 -1.68 -1.37 8.98
C GLY A 72 -1.48 -2.50 7.97
N LYS A 73 -1.18 -3.69 8.49
CA LYS A 73 -1.18 -4.94 7.73
C LYS A 73 -2.40 -5.77 8.10
N ASN A 74 -2.91 -6.48 7.12
CA ASN A 74 -3.89 -7.55 7.30
C ASN A 74 -3.29 -8.86 6.81
N GLU A 75 -3.33 -9.89 7.65
CA GLU A 75 -2.85 -11.25 7.34
C GLU A 75 -3.99 -12.29 7.42
N GLU A 76 -5.21 -11.83 7.68
CA GLU A 76 -6.37 -12.68 7.90
C GLU A 76 -6.90 -13.27 6.59
N GLY A 77 -7.19 -14.57 6.60
CA GLY A 77 -7.73 -15.30 5.44
C GLY A 77 -6.67 -15.69 4.41
N GLY A 78 -5.38 -15.67 4.79
CA GLY A 78 -4.28 -16.08 3.92
C GLY A 78 -3.86 -15.03 2.88
N VAL A 79 -4.60 -13.93 2.77
CA VAL A 79 -4.29 -12.80 1.91
C VAL A 79 -3.58 -11.74 2.75
N ARG A 80 -2.33 -11.44 2.39
CA ARG A 80 -1.58 -10.33 2.99
C ARG A 80 -1.89 -9.05 2.23
N GLY A 81 -2.39 -8.04 2.92
CA GLY A 81 -2.73 -6.75 2.33
C GLY A 81 -2.44 -5.58 3.27
N LEU A 82 -2.35 -4.39 2.70
CA LEU A 82 -2.29 -3.15 3.45
C LEU A 82 -3.70 -2.60 3.65
N VAL A 83 -3.97 -2.10 4.85
CA VAL A 83 -5.30 -1.65 5.27
C VAL A 83 -5.22 -0.34 6.04
N LEU A 84 -6.32 0.39 6.05
CA LEU A 84 -6.54 1.45 7.03
C LEU A 84 -7.55 0.95 8.06
N GLY A 85 -7.23 1.12 9.33
CA GLY A 85 -8.15 0.77 10.41
C GLY A 85 -7.87 1.61 11.64
N SER A 86 -8.93 1.95 12.37
CA SER A 86 -8.84 2.66 13.64
C SER A 86 -8.97 1.74 14.84
N THR A 87 -9.17 0.43 14.61
CA THR A 87 -9.28 -0.60 15.65
C THR A 87 -8.24 -1.72 15.47
N PRO A 88 -7.66 -2.26 16.57
CA PRO A 88 -6.78 -3.42 16.50
C PRO A 88 -7.45 -4.65 15.84
N PRO A 89 -6.71 -5.47 15.08
CA PRO A 89 -5.27 -5.37 14.82
C PRO A 89 -4.90 -4.35 13.72
N PHE A 90 -5.87 -3.84 12.98
CA PHE A 90 -5.67 -2.97 11.81
C PHE A 90 -5.21 -1.54 12.15
N ALA A 91 -5.38 -1.11 13.40
CA ALA A 91 -4.85 0.14 13.95
C ALA A 91 -3.35 0.13 14.24
N THR A 92 -2.70 -1.03 14.19
CA THR A 92 -1.27 -1.12 14.47
C THR A 92 -0.50 -0.71 13.21
N PRO A 93 0.32 0.35 13.25
CA PRO A 93 1.08 0.78 12.09
C PRO A 93 2.01 -0.34 11.63
N PHE A 94 2.05 -0.58 10.31
CA PHE A 94 3.02 -1.48 9.73
C PHE A 94 4.37 -0.77 9.59
N GLU A 95 5.32 -1.18 10.43
CA GLU A 95 6.67 -0.61 10.44
C GLU A 95 7.50 -1.15 9.27
N VAL A 96 8.17 -0.25 8.55
CA VAL A 96 9.01 -0.56 7.40
C VAL A 96 10.39 0.09 7.48
N VAL A 97 11.34 -0.49 6.77
CA VAL A 97 12.65 0.10 6.48
C VAL A 97 12.80 0.25 4.97
N PHE A 98 13.40 1.35 4.52
CA PHE A 98 13.66 1.56 3.10
C PHE A 98 15.04 1.02 2.74
N VAL A 99 15.08 0.05 1.83
CA VAL A 99 16.31 -0.53 1.30
C VAL A 99 16.48 -0.03 -0.13
N LYS A 100 17.71 0.37 -0.48
CA LYS A 100 18.03 0.76 -1.85
C LYS A 100 17.85 -0.44 -2.78
N ALA A 101 17.00 -0.32 -3.79
CA ALA A 101 16.91 -1.29 -4.86
C ALA A 101 18.15 -1.18 -5.76
N ASN A 102 18.87 -2.28 -5.98
CA ASN A 102 19.87 -2.39 -7.03
C ASN A 102 19.18 -3.05 -8.24
N GLU A 103 19.30 -2.50 -9.44
CA GLU A 103 18.62 -3.01 -10.66
C GLU A 103 19.06 -4.41 -11.11
N THR A 104 19.98 -5.06 -10.40
CA THR A 104 20.70 -6.26 -10.88
C THR A 104 20.09 -7.62 -10.55
N ASP A 105 18.91 -7.70 -9.93
CA ASP A 105 18.24 -8.99 -9.73
C ASP A 105 17.06 -9.17 -10.67
N THR A 106 17.33 -9.09 -11.99
CA THR A 106 16.55 -9.86 -12.95
C THR A 106 16.87 -11.34 -12.69
N SER A 107 16.31 -11.89 -11.62
CA SER A 107 16.24 -13.33 -11.43
C SER A 107 15.43 -13.85 -12.60
N SER A 108 16.12 -14.35 -13.64
CA SER A 108 15.58 -15.18 -14.70
C SER A 108 14.97 -16.44 -14.08
N LYS A 109 13.81 -16.31 -13.41
CA LYS A 109 12.95 -17.45 -13.14
C LYS A 109 12.34 -17.80 -14.49
N THR A 110 13.05 -18.64 -15.23
CA THR A 110 12.44 -19.50 -16.24
C THR A 110 11.24 -20.15 -15.56
N MET A 111 10.04 -19.77 -15.98
CA MET A 111 8.84 -20.56 -15.73
C MET A 111 9.04 -21.86 -16.51
N SER A 112 9.70 -22.85 -15.90
CA SER A 112 9.69 -24.21 -16.41
C SER A 112 8.29 -24.75 -16.19
N ILE A 113 7.48 -24.71 -17.24
CA ILE A 113 6.32 -25.59 -17.37
C ILE A 113 6.89 -26.98 -17.59
N ILE A 114 6.71 -27.88 -16.61
CA ILE A 114 6.84 -29.33 -16.78
C ILE A 114 5.43 -29.87 -17.05
#